data_AF-A0A963GP39-F1
#
_entry.id   AF-A0A963GP39-F1
#
_cell.length_a   1.000
_cell.length_b   1.000
_cell.length_c   1.000
_cell.angle_alpha   90.00
_cell.angle_beta   90.00
_cell.angle_gamma   90.00
#
_symmetry.space_group_name_H-M   'P 1'
#
loop_
_entity.id
_entity.type
_entity.pdbx_description
1 polymer ?
#
loop_
_entity_poly.entity_id
_entity_poly.type
_entity_poly.pdbx_seq_one_letter_code
_entity_poly.pdbx_strand_id
1 'polypeptide(L)'
;GTPLVTGAAIRLEGQVLVWRPGRENACYHCLYRGAAVKPETCAQTGVLAPVVGIIGSIQAAEAIKVLTQLGEPLESRLLLLDALRMEWRTINVRRWPECPTCGCR
;
A
#
# COMPACT_ATOMS: atom_id res chain seq x y z
N GLY A 1 2.59 15.44 10.30
CA GLY A 1 2.28 15.01 8.92
C GLY A 1 1.02 14.16 8.94
N THR A 2 0.33 14.01 7.80
CA THR A 2 -0.93 13.26 7.70
C THR A 2 -0.66 11.80 7.33
N PRO A 3 -1.27 10.80 7.99
CA PRO A 3 -1.22 9.41 7.56
C PRO A 3 -1.69 9.21 6.12
N LEU A 4 -1.09 8.24 5.42
CA LEU A 4 -1.46 7.83 4.08
C LEU A 4 -1.84 6.36 4.09
N VAL A 5 -3.06 6.05 3.66
CA VAL A 5 -3.50 4.69 3.35
C VAL A 5 -3.57 4.57 1.84
N THR A 6 -2.56 3.94 1.23
CA THR A 6 -2.45 3.81 -0.22
C THR A 6 -2.93 2.45 -0.67
N GLY A 7 -3.69 2.42 -1.76
CA GLY A 7 -4.15 1.21 -2.42
C GLY A 7 -4.02 1.35 -3.92
N ALA A 8 -3.73 0.24 -4.60
CA ALA A 8 -3.69 0.19 -6.06
C ALA A 8 -4.20 -1.17 -6.55
N ALA A 9 -4.73 -1.20 -7.76
CA ALA A 9 -5.18 -2.43 -8.41
C ALA A 9 -4.99 -2.34 -9.92
N ILE A 10 -4.64 -3.46 -10.54
CA ILE A 10 -4.50 -3.60 -11.99
C ILE A 10 -4.73 -5.06 -12.38
N ARG A 11 -5.36 -5.32 -13.53
CA ARG A 11 -5.74 -6.69 -13.93
C ARG A 11 -6.57 -7.38 -12.84
N LEU A 12 -5.99 -8.41 -12.20
CA LEU A 12 -6.55 -9.23 -11.13
C LEU A 12 -5.74 -9.09 -9.84
N GLU A 13 -4.89 -8.07 -9.74
CA GLU A 13 -4.00 -7.84 -8.62
C GLU A 13 -4.39 -6.58 -7.87
N GLY A 14 -4.16 -6.58 -6.56
CA GLY A 14 -4.37 -5.43 -5.71
C GLY A 14 -3.34 -5.34 -4.60
N GLN A 15 -3.14 -4.14 -4.06
CA GLN A 15 -2.20 -3.92 -2.96
C GLN A 15 -2.67 -2.80 -2.02
N VAL A 16 -2.30 -2.90 -0.73
CA VAL A 16 -2.52 -1.87 0.29
C VAL A 16 -1.30 -1.73 1.21
N LEU A 17 -0.94 -0.49 1.55
CA LEU A 17 0.09 -0.13 2.51
C LEU A 17 -0.36 1.08 3.34
N VAL A 18 0.03 1.14 4.61
CA VAL A 18 -0.16 2.32 5.46
C VAL A 18 1.19 2.97 5.75
N TRP A 19 1.25 4.29 5.62
CA TRP A 19 2.36 5.11 6.07
C TRP A 19 1.88 6.15 7.09
N ARG A 20 2.59 6.27 8.22
CA ARG A 20 2.30 7.28 9.24
C ARG A 20 3.54 8.12 9.52
N PRO A 21 3.52 9.42 9.17
CA PRO A 21 4.62 10.33 9.45
C PRO A 21 4.96 10.38 10.95
N GLY A 22 6.26 10.42 11.28
CA GLY A 22 6.76 10.49 12.66
C GLY A 22 6.82 9.14 13.39
N ARG A 23 6.52 8.02 12.72
CA ARG A 23 6.80 6.67 13.21
C ARG A 23 7.93 6.05 12.40
N GLU A 24 8.60 5.04 12.98
CA GLU A 24 9.62 4.27 12.27
C GLU A 24 9.01 3.27 11.28
N ASN A 25 8.47 3.78 10.17
CA ASN A 25 7.86 2.96 9.12
C ASN A 25 8.32 3.36 7.71
N ALA A 26 8.17 2.45 6.76
CA ALA A 26 8.49 2.68 5.35
C ALA A 26 7.42 3.58 4.70
N CYS A 27 7.85 4.61 3.96
CA CYS A 27 6.96 5.41 3.13
C CYS A 27 6.80 4.82 1.72
N TYR A 28 5.92 5.40 0.92
CA TYR A 28 5.72 5.02 -0.49
C TYR A 28 7.03 5.04 -1.31
N HIS A 29 7.91 6.02 -1.06
CA HIS A 29 9.20 6.11 -1.76
C HIS A 29 10.18 5.00 -1.34
N CYS A 30 10.09 4.50 -0.10
CA CYS A 30 10.87 3.33 0.31
C CYS A 30 10.44 2.07 -0.43
N LEU A 31 9.14 1.91 -0.70
CA LEU A 31 8.60 0.74 -1.40
C LEU A 31 9.13 0.66 -2.85
N TYR A 32 9.14 1.77 -3.59
CA TYR A 32 9.48 1.81 -5.01
C TYR A 32 10.89 2.31 -5.32
N ARG A 33 11.82 2.22 -4.36
CA ARG A 33 13.19 2.76 -4.47
C ARG A 33 13.85 2.35 -5.80
N GLY A 34 14.04 3.32 -6.71
CA GLY A 34 14.72 3.11 -7.98
C GLY A 34 13.96 2.26 -9.01
N ALA A 35 12.69 1.91 -8.74
CA ALA A 35 11.87 1.21 -9.71
C ALA A 35 11.52 2.15 -10.87
N ALA A 36 12.00 1.82 -12.08
CA ALA A 36 11.40 2.33 -13.30
C ALA A 36 10.00 1.70 -13.41
N VAL A 37 9.03 2.27 -12.71
CA VAL A 37 7.63 1.85 -12.81
C VAL A 37 7.23 2.20 -14.24
N LYS A 38 7.20 1.22 -15.14
CA LYS A 38 6.48 1.39 -16.41
C LYS A 38 5.02 1.62 -16.01
N PRO A 39 4.44 2.80 -16.28
CA PRO A 39 3.07 3.05 -15.91
C PRO A 39 2.19 2.18 -16.80
N GLU A 40 1.73 1.04 -16.29
CA GLU A 40 0.59 0.36 -16.86
C GLU A 40 -0.66 1.08 -16.37
N THR A 41 -1.48 1.57 -17.28
CA THR A 41 -2.70 2.29 -16.91
C THR A 41 -3.89 1.33 -16.91
N CYS A 42 -4.83 1.53 -15.97
CA CYS A 42 -6.09 0.79 -15.96
C CYS A 42 -6.85 0.92 -17.31
N ALA A 43 -6.67 2.05 -18.00
CA ALA A 43 -7.26 2.29 -19.31
C ALA A 43 -6.68 1.40 -20.43
N GLN A 44 -5.42 0.97 -20.31
CA GLN A 44 -4.75 0.13 -21.31
C GLN A 44 -4.86 -1.37 -20.97
N THR A 45 -4.71 -1.73 -19.70
CA THR A 45 -4.60 -3.14 -19.26
C THR A 45 -5.91 -3.69 -18.69
N GLY A 46 -6.85 -2.81 -18.31
CA GLY A 46 -8.07 -3.18 -17.59
C GLY A 46 -7.82 -3.52 -16.11
N VAL A 47 -8.91 -3.52 -15.35
CA VAL A 47 -8.94 -3.95 -13.95
C VAL A 47 -10.30 -4.55 -13.63
N LEU A 48 -10.31 -5.69 -12.94
CA LEU A 48 -11.54 -6.33 -12.50
C LEU A 48 -12.20 -5.48 -11.40
N ALA A 49 -13.39 -4.94 -11.66
CA ALA A 49 -14.04 -3.96 -10.78
C ALA A 49 -14.18 -4.44 -9.31
N PRO A 50 -14.57 -5.71 -9.02
CA PRO A 50 -14.56 -6.25 -7.67
C PRO A 50 -13.21 -6.16 -6.93
N VAL A 51 -12.08 -6.29 -7.62
CA VAL A 51 -10.75 -6.15 -7.01
C VAL A 51 -10.56 -4.74 -6.45
N VAL A 52 -10.95 -3.73 -7.22
CA VAL A 52 -10.91 -2.32 -6.77
C VAL A 52 -11.81 -2.11 -5.55
N GLY A 53 -13.00 -2.72 -5.54
CA GLY A 53 -13.92 -2.66 -4.40
C GLY A 53 -13.35 -3.29 -3.12
N ILE A 54 -12.68 -4.45 -3.23
CA ILE A 54 -12.00 -5.10 -2.12
C ILE A 54 -10.87 -4.21 -1.59
N ILE A 55 -10.01 -3.70 -2.47
CA ILE A 55 -8.88 -2.84 -2.10
C ILE A 55 -9.37 -1.55 -1.43
N GLY A 56 -10.40 -0.90 -1.96
CA GLY A 56 -11.00 0.29 -1.35
C GLY A 56 -11.60 0.01 0.04
N SER A 57 -12.23 -1.15 0.22
CA SER A 57 -12.78 -1.57 1.52
C SER A 57 -11.68 -1.79 2.56
N ILE A 58 -10.54 -2.38 2.16
CA ILE A 58 -9.38 -2.54 3.02
C ILE A 58 -8.76 -1.18 3.35
N GLN A 59 -8.65 -0.26 2.39
CA GLN A 59 -8.18 1.10 2.67
C GLN A 59 -9.06 1.79 3.72
N ALA A 60 -10.39 1.66 3.62
CA ALA A 60 -11.30 2.21 4.62
C ALA A 60 -11.10 1.59 6.00
N ALA A 61 -10.96 0.26 6.08
CA ALA A 61 -10.69 -0.45 7.33
C ALA A 61 -9.37 0.00 7.98
N GLU A 62 -8.31 0.16 7.19
CA GLU A 62 -7.02 0.64 7.66
C GLU A 62 -7.08 2.11 8.12
N ALA A 63 -7.84 2.96 7.43
CA ALA A 63 -8.07 4.33 7.86
C ALA A 63 -8.77 4.39 9.21
N ILE A 64 -9.81 3.57 9.42
CA ILE A 64 -10.50 3.45 10.71
C ILE A 64 -9.51 3.02 11.79
N LYS A 65 -8.74 1.95 11.56
CA LYS A 65 -7.72 1.47 12.52
C LYS A 65 -6.71 2.56 12.90
N VAL A 66 -6.25 3.35 11.93
CA VAL A 66 -5.32 4.46 12.18
C VAL A 66 -5.96 5.55 13.03
N LEU A 67 -7.21 5.94 12.73
CA LEU A 67 -7.93 6.99 13.44
C LEU A 67 -8.31 6.60 14.87
N THR A 68 -8.74 5.36 15.06
CA THR A 68 -9.19 4.85 16.36
C THR A 68 -8.07 4.20 17.18
N GLN A 69 -6.85 4.15 16.63
CA GLN A 69 -5.70 3.44 17.23
C GLN A 69 -6.01 1.96 17.54
N LEU A 70 -6.81 1.32 16.68
CA LEU A 70 -7.27 -0.05 16.86
C LEU A 70 -6.35 -1.05 16.14
N GLY A 71 -5.88 -2.05 16.90
CA GLY A 71 -5.07 -3.14 16.37
C GLY A 71 -3.78 -2.65 15.70
N GLU A 72 -3.33 -3.39 14.69
CA GLU A 72 -2.07 -3.12 14.00
C GLU A 72 -2.32 -2.76 12.53
N PRO A 73 -2.24 -1.47 12.15
CA PRO A 73 -2.35 -1.07 10.75
C PRO A 73 -1.23 -1.68 9.89
N LEU A 74 -1.40 -1.67 8.57
CA LEU A 74 -0.44 -2.17 7.57
C LEU A 74 0.80 -1.27 7.42
N GLU A 75 1.33 -0.75 8.52
CA GLU A 75 2.57 0.00 8.56
C GLU A 75 3.74 -0.92 8.19
N SER A 76 4.57 -0.52 7.21
CA SER A 76 5.70 -1.31 6.70
C SER A 76 5.32 -2.72 6.22
N ARG A 77 4.04 -2.98 5.92
CA ARG A 77 3.53 -4.26 5.43
C ARG A 77 2.70 -4.01 4.17
N LEU A 78 3.21 -4.45 3.03
CA LEU A 78 2.48 -4.42 1.77
C LEU A 78 1.60 -5.67 1.70
N LEU A 79 0.29 -5.49 1.83
CA LEU A 79 -0.69 -6.55 1.58
C LEU A 79 -0.94 -6.63 0.08
N LEU A 80 -0.88 -7.84 -0.48
CA LEU A 80 -1.10 -8.14 -1.88
C LEU A 80 -2.26 -9.14 -2.03
N LEU A 81 -3.13 -8.88 -3.00
CA LEU A 81 -4.18 -9.77 -3.46
C LEU A 81 -3.84 -10.30 -4.85
N ASP A 82 -3.77 -11.63 -4.99
CA ASP A 82 -3.91 -12.32 -6.28
C ASP A 82 -5.37 -12.80 -6.38
N ALA A 83 -6.22 -12.09 -7.13
CA ALA A 83 -7.63 -12.45 -7.27
C ALA A 83 -7.87 -13.59 -8.26
N LEU A 84 -6.88 -13.98 -9.06
CA LEU A 84 -6.99 -15.16 -9.93
C LEU A 84 -6.96 -16.44 -9.08
N ARG A 85 -6.09 -16.48 -8.08
CA ARG A 85 -5.96 -17.59 -7.12
C ARG A 85 -6.69 -17.38 -5.81
N MET A 86 -7.21 -16.17 -5.57
CA MET A 86 -7.76 -15.74 -4.29
C MET A 86 -6.78 -15.90 -3.12
N GLU A 87 -5.50 -15.56 -3.36
CA GLU A 87 -4.44 -15.63 -2.37
C GLU A 87 -4.09 -14.25 -1.81
N TRP A 88 -3.77 -14.21 -0.52
CA TRP A 88 -3.21 -13.04 0.14
C TRP A 88 -1.74 -13.26 0.47
N ARG A 89 -0.91 -12.26 0.18
CA ARG A 89 0.51 -12.25 0.54
C ARG A 89 0.84 -10.96 1.28
N THR A 90 1.70 -11.05 2.28
CA THR A 90 2.22 -9.87 2.98
C THR A 90 3.72 -9.79 2.80
N ILE A 91 4.20 -8.64 2.34
CA ILE A 91 5.63 -8.37 2.20
C ILE A 91 6.02 -7.28 3.20
N ASN A 92 7.05 -7.55 4.00
CA ASN A 92 7.62 -6.55 4.90
C ASN A 92 8.46 -5.55 4.10
N VAL A 93 8.07 -4.27 4.15
CA VAL A 93 8.77 -3.17 3.49
C VAL A 93 9.74 -2.55 4.48
N ARG A 94 11.03 -2.54 4.15
CA ARG A 94 12.04 -1.93 5.00
C ARG A 94 12.11 -0.43 4.76
N ARG A 95 12.10 0.36 5.84
CA ARG A 95 12.42 1.79 5.78
C ARG A 95 13.84 1.94 5.24
N TRP A 96 14.02 2.83 4.27
CA TRP A 96 15.34 3.21 3.78
C TRP A 96 15.85 4.41 4.59
N PRO A 97 16.96 4.29 5.35
CA PRO A 97 17.44 5.36 6.23
C PRO A 97 17.71 6.69 5.50
N GLU A 98 18.23 6.64 4.29
CA GLU A 98 18.55 7.84 3.48
C GLU A 98 17.41 8.24 2.53
N CYS A 99 16.18 7.79 2.80
CA CYS A 99 15.04 8.13 1.94
C CYS A 99 14.86 9.66 1.87
N PRO A 100 14.79 10.27 0.68
CA PRO A 100 14.62 11.72 0.55
C PRO A 100 13.29 12.23 1.12
N THR A 101 12.31 11.34 1.32
CA THR A 101 10.98 11.68 1.85
C THR A 101 10.86 11.45 3.36
N CYS A 102 11.33 10.30 3.87
CA CYS A 102 11.15 9.92 5.28
C CYS A 102 12.46 9.62 6.02
N GLY A 103 13.63 9.87 5.44
CA GLY A 103 14.93 9.63 6.07
C GLY A 103 15.27 10.69 7.13
N CYS A 104 14.93 11.94 6.88
CA CYS A 104 15.17 13.06 7.81
C CYS A 104 14.02 13.31 8.80
N ARG A 105 13.04 12.40 8.91
CA ARG A 105 11.81 12.58 9.69
C ARG A 105 11.55 11.47 10.68
#